data_AF-A0A972GB67-F1
#
_entry.id   AF-A0A972GB67-F1
#
_cell.length_a   1.000
_cell.length_b   1.000
_cell.length_c   1.000
_cell.angle_alpha   90.00
_cell.angle_beta   90.00
_cell.angle_gamma   90.00
#
_symmetry.space_group_name_H-M   'P 1'
#
loop_
_entity.id
_entity.type
_entity.pdbx_description
1 polymer ?
#
loop_
_entity_poly.entity_id
_entity_poly.type
_entity_poly.pdbx_seq_one_letter_code
_entity_poly.pdbx_strand_id
1 'polypeptide(L)'
;MDTTNEQLIRSLERRAELVRTAPPARFSTELAAFLGFLASHTDLRAVITASLEHEVQRVGERHAERAILAQEYAAKSALIAQGLAEKLQHRLNDTRLPRWLGPLLRSYSEKHALAALERGGTPWPLVQEALEDADAYTDEIACLISEVNSVEAQWSALRLVEERQTMHEVTHALAHLWGHVQHSISVPLLPEWRPTLGSVAQDTWEQSNMVLLQHELMATNGSGDVALRTSLYHDLRRLTVAITEALETRPLALPTIERFKGWCEMYERAELLRKVRPGKKATEATRRRKRSVMIAEVMRYLYHQRFAPFTLAMLEDEQLRQMGFPQRASRPVLVEIHVVSDRDTLLQSYVGLVQALRSSESLQHLALREAFLMAFLVEPIARFVEPAPLRIGNTLLHSVAVDLTKSSDTGRQPLSVDTIANRVAEEDQLFNFLNTASEDDLDAVPGIGPTKVQQIVAGRPYGSANDLKRSKLPTSGVLYQALRSRALRGMQTLMKEADTQSVKT
;
A
#
# COMPACT_ATOMS: atom_id res chain seq x y z
N MET A 1 -6.47 -3.44 9.03
CA MET A 1 -5.85 -4.56 8.29
C MET A 1 -6.59 -5.81 8.68
N ASP A 2 -7.17 -6.50 7.70
CA ASP A 2 -7.84 -7.78 7.94
C ASP A 2 -6.84 -8.78 8.55
N THR A 3 -7.30 -9.72 9.37
CA THR A 3 -6.43 -10.75 10.02
C THR A 3 -5.58 -11.51 8.99
N THR A 4 -6.12 -11.66 7.80
CA THR A 4 -5.48 -12.19 6.59
C THR A 4 -4.23 -11.40 6.18
N ASN A 5 -4.26 -10.06 6.25
CA ASN A 5 -3.14 -9.21 5.84
C ASN A 5 -2.01 -9.22 6.88
N GLU A 6 -2.33 -9.30 8.16
CA GLU A 6 -1.32 -9.35 9.22
C GLU A 6 -0.60 -10.71 9.24
N GLN A 7 -1.34 -11.79 8.98
CA GLN A 7 -0.76 -13.12 8.77
C GLN A 7 0.07 -13.19 7.48
N LEU A 8 -0.36 -12.50 6.43
CA LEU A 8 0.37 -12.38 5.17
C LEU A 8 1.70 -11.65 5.37
N ILE A 9 1.71 -10.50 6.06
CA ILE A 9 2.92 -9.73 6.36
C ILE A 9 3.90 -10.55 7.19
N ARG A 10 3.44 -11.16 8.29
CA ARG A 10 4.31 -12.02 9.12
C ARG A 10 4.85 -13.22 8.36
N SER A 11 4.08 -13.76 7.41
CA SER A 11 4.53 -14.86 6.55
C SER A 11 5.53 -14.39 5.49
N LEU A 12 5.35 -13.20 4.95
CA LEU A 12 6.29 -12.51 4.04
C LEU A 12 7.62 -12.27 4.74
N GLU A 13 7.61 -11.61 5.90
CA GLU A 13 8.80 -11.33 6.71
C GLU A 13 9.54 -12.61 7.11
N ARG A 14 8.81 -13.61 7.59
CA ARG A 14 9.39 -14.89 7.99
C ARG A 14 10.03 -15.62 6.81
N ARG A 15 9.42 -15.61 5.62
CA ARG A 15 10.00 -16.26 4.44
C ARG A 15 11.13 -15.45 3.82
N ALA A 16 11.05 -14.12 3.82
CA ALA A 16 12.17 -13.26 3.41
C ALA A 16 13.39 -13.48 4.32
N GLU A 17 13.17 -13.65 5.63
CA GLU A 17 14.23 -13.96 6.60
C GLU A 17 14.85 -15.35 6.37
N LEU A 18 14.05 -16.35 5.98
CA LEU A 18 14.56 -17.67 5.60
C LEU A 18 15.47 -17.60 4.37
N VAL A 19 15.07 -16.85 3.34
CA VAL A 19 15.90 -16.60 2.16
C VAL A 19 17.19 -15.87 2.55
N ARG A 20 17.09 -14.85 3.42
CA ARG A 20 18.21 -14.04 3.91
C ARG A 20 19.27 -14.85 4.66
N THR A 21 18.83 -15.84 5.43
CA THR A 21 19.68 -16.67 6.28
C THR A 21 20.08 -17.99 5.62
N ALA A 22 19.58 -18.27 4.41
CA ALA A 22 19.83 -19.51 3.70
C ALA A 22 21.32 -19.69 3.33
N PRO A 23 21.91 -20.88 3.57
CA PRO A 23 23.25 -21.19 3.07
C PRO A 23 23.24 -21.25 1.53
N PRO A 24 24.40 -21.03 0.86
CA PRO A 24 24.49 -20.90 -0.60
C PRO A 24 23.80 -22.03 -1.37
N ALA A 25 23.98 -23.28 -0.92
CA ALA A 25 23.40 -24.47 -1.53
C ALA A 25 21.86 -24.57 -1.42
N ARG A 26 21.22 -23.75 -0.57
CA ARG A 26 19.76 -23.71 -0.35
C ARG A 26 19.12 -22.40 -0.77
N PHE A 27 19.91 -21.38 -1.09
CA PHE A 27 19.41 -20.04 -1.41
C PHE A 27 18.42 -20.06 -2.59
N SER A 28 18.75 -20.74 -3.68
CA SER A 28 17.86 -20.87 -4.85
C SER A 28 16.54 -21.55 -4.49
N THR A 29 16.58 -22.59 -3.68
CA THR A 29 15.40 -23.33 -3.21
C THR A 29 14.51 -22.49 -2.29
N GLU A 30 15.10 -21.75 -1.35
CA GLU A 30 14.35 -20.87 -0.45
C GLU A 30 13.78 -19.65 -1.19
N LEU A 31 14.53 -19.09 -2.15
CA LEU A 31 14.06 -18.00 -3.01
C LEU A 31 12.87 -18.47 -3.86
N ALA A 32 12.96 -19.66 -4.45
CA ALA A 32 11.84 -20.27 -5.17
C ALA A 32 10.62 -20.50 -4.26
N ALA A 33 10.82 -20.89 -3.00
CA ALA A 33 9.74 -21.06 -2.01
C ALA A 33 9.12 -19.72 -1.57
N PHE A 34 9.88 -18.63 -1.55
CA PHE A 34 9.39 -17.27 -1.30
C PHE A 34 8.60 -16.73 -2.50
N LEU A 35 9.10 -16.89 -3.72
CA LEU A 35 8.39 -16.51 -4.94
C LEU A 35 7.09 -17.34 -5.10
N GLY A 36 7.13 -18.63 -4.78
CA GLY A 36 5.94 -19.49 -4.73
C GLY A 36 4.93 -19.07 -3.67
N PHE A 37 5.37 -18.46 -2.57
CA PHE A 37 4.47 -17.89 -1.56
C PHE A 37 3.74 -16.66 -2.09
N LEU A 38 4.48 -15.74 -2.72
CA LEU A 38 3.92 -14.56 -3.39
C LEU A 38 2.91 -14.97 -4.47
N ALA A 39 3.22 -16.02 -5.22
CA ALA A 39 2.36 -16.58 -6.26
C ALA A 39 1.13 -17.36 -5.73
N SER A 40 1.00 -17.63 -4.42
CA SER A 40 -0.16 -18.38 -3.88
C SER A 40 -1.29 -17.49 -3.36
N HIS A 41 -1.07 -16.19 -3.23
CA HIS A 41 -2.12 -15.21 -2.88
C HIS A 41 -2.81 -14.69 -4.14
N THR A 42 -4.13 -14.86 -4.28
CA THR A 42 -4.86 -14.68 -5.56
C THR A 42 -4.61 -13.35 -6.28
N ASP A 43 -4.52 -12.24 -5.54
CA ASP A 43 -4.34 -10.91 -6.13
C ASP A 43 -2.90 -10.67 -6.59
N LEU A 44 -1.92 -11.16 -5.83
CA LEU A 44 -0.50 -11.16 -6.21
C LEU A 44 -0.22 -12.21 -7.29
N ARG A 45 -0.91 -13.35 -7.24
CA ARG A 45 -0.83 -14.46 -8.18
C ARG A 45 -1.30 -14.05 -9.56
N ALA A 46 -2.41 -13.32 -9.69
CA ALA A 46 -2.86 -12.87 -11.00
C ALA A 46 -1.80 -12.01 -11.71
N VAL A 47 -1.13 -11.13 -10.95
CA VAL A 47 -0.06 -10.26 -11.46
C VAL A 47 1.22 -11.07 -11.76
N ILE A 48 1.63 -11.96 -10.86
CA ILE A 48 2.83 -12.78 -11.01
C ILE A 48 2.65 -13.81 -12.14
N THR A 49 1.50 -14.49 -12.21
CA THR A 49 1.18 -15.46 -13.26
C THR A 49 1.13 -14.79 -14.63
N ALA A 50 0.44 -13.66 -14.78
CA ALA A 50 0.42 -12.93 -16.05
C ALA A 50 1.83 -12.46 -16.49
N SER A 51 2.67 -12.05 -15.52
CA SER A 51 4.05 -11.62 -15.80
C SER A 51 4.94 -12.81 -16.19
N LEU A 52 4.80 -13.95 -15.51
CA LEU A 52 5.57 -15.16 -15.81
C LEU A 52 5.14 -15.78 -17.15
N GLU A 53 3.85 -15.78 -17.48
CA GLU A 53 3.35 -16.28 -18.76
C GLU A 53 3.88 -15.44 -19.93
N HIS A 54 3.90 -14.11 -19.78
CA HIS A 54 4.46 -13.22 -20.80
C HIS A 54 5.97 -13.44 -21.00
N GLU A 55 6.72 -13.68 -19.93
CA GLU A 55 8.17 -13.91 -20.04
C GLU A 55 8.50 -15.29 -20.60
N VAL A 56 7.76 -16.33 -20.21
CA VAL A 56 7.87 -17.67 -20.82
C VAL A 56 7.62 -17.60 -22.33
N GLN A 57 6.64 -16.81 -22.77
CA GLN A 57 6.38 -16.61 -24.19
C GLN A 57 7.55 -15.90 -24.89
N ARG A 58 8.09 -14.82 -24.34
CA ARG A 58 9.23 -14.09 -24.92
C ARG A 58 10.52 -14.91 -24.96
N VAL A 59 10.77 -15.74 -23.95
CA VAL A 59 11.90 -16.68 -23.92
C VAL A 59 11.72 -17.76 -24.99
N GLY A 60 10.48 -18.24 -25.19
CA GLY A 60 10.12 -19.16 -26.27
C GLY A 60 10.38 -18.59 -27.67
N GLU A 61 9.96 -17.34 -27.91
CA GLU A 61 10.20 -16.64 -29.18
C GLU A 61 11.69 -16.48 -29.48
N ARG A 62 12.50 -16.08 -28.48
CA ARG A 62 13.96 -15.96 -28.64
C ARG A 62 14.67 -17.29 -28.81
N HIS A 63 14.24 -18.36 -28.13
CA HIS A 63 14.77 -19.70 -28.38
C HIS A 63 14.49 -20.18 -29.80
N ALA A 64 13.33 -19.84 -30.37
CA ALA A 64 13.02 -20.15 -31.76
C ALA A 64 13.96 -19.39 -32.73
N GLU A 65 14.21 -18.10 -32.48
CA GLU A 65 15.19 -17.31 -33.25
C GLU A 65 16.61 -17.90 -33.16
N ARG A 66 17.05 -18.33 -31.98
CA ARG A 66 18.35 -19.00 -31.77
C ARG A 66 18.47 -20.30 -32.55
N ALA A 67 17.41 -21.12 -32.54
CA ALA A 67 17.39 -22.37 -33.28
C ALA A 67 17.54 -22.14 -34.78
N ILE A 68 16.93 -21.08 -35.32
CA ILE A 68 17.06 -20.68 -36.73
C ILE A 68 18.50 -20.27 -37.05
N LEU A 69 19.11 -19.39 -36.25
CA LEU A 69 20.50 -18.94 -36.48
C LEU A 69 21.53 -20.08 -36.34
N ALA A 70 21.33 -20.99 -35.38
CA ALA A 70 22.18 -22.16 -35.21
C ALA A 70 22.11 -23.10 -36.43
N GLN A 71 20.91 -23.28 -36.99
CA GLN A 71 20.71 -24.05 -38.23
C GLN A 71 21.39 -23.38 -39.42
N GLU A 72 21.28 -22.05 -39.57
CA GLU A 72 21.98 -21.32 -40.63
C GLU A 72 23.50 -21.45 -40.54
N TYR A 73 24.07 -21.32 -39.33
CA TYR A 73 25.50 -21.56 -39.09
C TYR A 73 25.90 -22.99 -39.48
N ALA A 74 25.12 -23.97 -39.03
CA ALA A 74 25.42 -25.38 -39.23
C ALA A 74 25.37 -25.77 -40.71
N ALA A 75 24.39 -25.24 -41.45
CA ALA A 75 24.28 -25.42 -42.89
C ALA A 75 25.48 -24.82 -43.64
N LYS A 76 25.88 -23.58 -43.32
CA LYS A 76 27.05 -22.93 -43.92
C LYS A 76 28.35 -23.68 -43.62
N SER A 77 28.54 -24.07 -42.37
CA SER A 77 29.73 -24.82 -41.93
C SER A 77 29.85 -26.18 -42.65
N ALA A 78 28.73 -26.87 -42.87
CA ALA A 78 28.69 -28.12 -43.63
C ALA A 78 29.04 -27.91 -45.11
N LEU A 79 28.51 -26.86 -45.74
CA LEU A 79 28.83 -26.52 -47.13
C LEU A 79 30.32 -26.22 -47.31
N ILE A 80 30.92 -25.48 -46.36
CA ILE A 80 32.35 -25.17 -46.43
C ILE A 80 33.20 -26.43 -46.19
N ALA A 81 32.80 -27.31 -45.26
CA ALA A 81 33.47 -28.60 -45.09
C ALA A 81 33.47 -29.44 -46.37
N GLN A 82 32.34 -29.46 -47.08
CA GLN A 82 32.23 -30.15 -48.36
C GLN A 82 33.12 -29.50 -49.44
N GLY A 83 33.09 -28.17 -49.56
CA GLY A 83 33.95 -27.43 -50.49
C GLY A 83 35.44 -27.66 -50.23
N LEU A 84 35.85 -27.72 -48.96
CA LEU A 84 37.20 -28.09 -48.56
C LEU A 84 37.52 -29.55 -48.92
N ALA A 85 36.60 -30.49 -48.68
CA ALA A 85 36.78 -31.89 -49.04
C ALA A 85 36.99 -32.09 -50.55
N GLU A 86 36.23 -31.37 -51.37
CA GLU A 86 36.32 -31.40 -52.84
C GLU A 86 37.65 -30.80 -53.31
N LYS A 87 38.02 -29.60 -52.86
CA LYS A 87 39.28 -28.93 -53.25
C LYS A 87 40.51 -29.72 -52.79
N LEU A 88 40.46 -30.33 -51.61
CA LEU A 88 41.54 -31.13 -51.05
C LEU A 88 41.56 -32.57 -51.55
N GLN A 89 40.61 -33.03 -52.36
CA GLN A 89 40.45 -34.45 -52.71
C GLN A 89 41.73 -35.10 -53.25
N HIS A 90 42.49 -34.38 -54.07
CA HIS A 90 43.77 -34.85 -54.62
C HIS A 90 44.88 -34.94 -53.56
N ARG A 91 44.85 -34.07 -52.54
CA ARG A 91 45.83 -34.03 -51.43
C ARG A 91 45.44 -34.91 -50.24
N LEU A 92 44.15 -35.21 -50.06
CA LEU A 92 43.69 -36.10 -48.99
C LEU A 92 44.19 -37.54 -49.13
N ASN A 93 44.70 -37.91 -50.32
CA ASN A 93 45.38 -39.17 -50.56
C ASN A 93 46.91 -39.07 -50.38
N ASP A 94 47.45 -37.86 -50.23
CA ASP A 94 48.85 -37.63 -49.94
C ASP A 94 49.12 -37.79 -48.43
N THR A 95 50.25 -38.37 -48.09
CA THR A 95 50.71 -38.63 -46.72
C THR A 95 50.99 -37.38 -45.90
N ARG A 96 50.99 -36.19 -46.52
CA ARG A 96 51.28 -34.91 -45.88
C ARG A 96 50.14 -34.37 -45.01
N LEU A 97 48.88 -34.71 -45.32
CA LEU A 97 47.74 -34.28 -44.51
C LEU A 97 47.41 -35.33 -43.42
N PRO A 98 46.95 -34.90 -42.23
CA PRO A 98 46.54 -35.84 -41.20
C PRO A 98 45.41 -36.76 -41.66
N ARG A 99 45.53 -38.06 -41.35
CA ARG A 99 44.54 -39.09 -41.75
C ARG A 99 43.13 -38.84 -41.22
N TRP A 100 42.99 -38.06 -40.15
CA TRP A 100 41.69 -37.72 -39.56
C TRP A 100 40.93 -36.66 -40.38
N LEU A 101 41.62 -35.85 -41.17
CA LEU A 101 41.03 -34.68 -41.83
C LEU A 101 40.03 -35.07 -42.93
N GLY A 102 40.38 -36.04 -43.76
CA GLY A 102 39.49 -36.51 -44.84
C GLY A 102 38.17 -37.10 -44.33
N PRO A 103 38.18 -38.03 -43.37
CA PRO A 103 36.97 -38.53 -42.72
C PRO A 103 36.16 -37.44 -42.03
N LEU A 104 36.81 -36.49 -41.35
CA LEU A 104 36.13 -35.37 -40.71
C LEU A 104 35.36 -34.54 -41.74
N LEU A 105 36.04 -33.98 -42.74
CA LEU A 105 35.42 -33.09 -43.74
C LEU A 105 34.28 -33.78 -44.50
N ARG A 106 34.43 -35.06 -44.85
CA ARG A 106 33.40 -35.83 -45.57
C ARG A 106 32.21 -36.20 -44.69
N SER A 107 32.39 -36.32 -43.38
CA SER A 107 31.31 -36.65 -42.45
C SER A 107 30.73 -35.41 -41.76
N TYR A 108 31.32 -34.24 -41.96
CA TYR A 108 30.91 -32.99 -41.33
C TYR A 108 29.59 -32.48 -41.91
N SER A 109 28.50 -32.98 -41.34
CA SER A 109 27.13 -32.61 -41.67
C SER A 109 26.62 -31.49 -40.77
N GLU A 110 25.47 -30.90 -41.12
CA GLU A 110 24.77 -29.92 -40.29
C GLU A 110 24.57 -30.42 -38.84
N LYS A 111 24.25 -31.71 -38.69
CA LYS A 111 24.10 -32.34 -37.37
C LYS A 111 25.41 -32.34 -36.56
N HIS A 112 26.55 -32.54 -37.21
CA HIS A 112 27.87 -32.47 -36.55
C HIS A 112 28.22 -31.03 -36.17
N ALA A 113 27.88 -30.05 -37.01
CA ALA A 113 28.08 -28.64 -36.72
C ALA A 113 27.24 -28.17 -35.53
N LEU A 114 25.95 -28.53 -35.47
CA LEU A 114 25.08 -28.26 -34.32
C LEU A 114 25.63 -28.90 -33.03
N ALA A 115 26.03 -30.18 -33.08
CA ALA A 115 26.59 -30.87 -31.93
C ALA A 115 27.96 -30.32 -31.49
N ALA A 116 28.71 -29.66 -32.38
CA ALA A 116 29.94 -28.96 -32.05
C ALA A 116 29.65 -27.62 -31.36
N LEU A 117 28.65 -26.88 -31.85
CA LEU A 117 28.16 -25.65 -31.20
C LEU A 117 27.68 -25.91 -29.76
N GLU A 118 26.87 -26.95 -29.56
CA GLU A 118 26.36 -27.34 -28.23
C GLU A 118 27.47 -27.67 -27.24
N ARG A 119 28.58 -28.26 -27.72
CA ARG A 119 29.76 -28.59 -26.91
C ARG A 119 30.70 -27.41 -26.69
N GLY A 120 30.44 -26.27 -27.31
CA GLY A 120 31.24 -25.04 -27.18
C GLY A 120 32.63 -25.13 -27.80
N GLY A 121 32.83 -25.96 -28.82
CA GLY A 121 34.09 -26.05 -29.54
C GLY A 121 33.87 -26.48 -30.98
N THR A 122 34.54 -25.79 -31.91
CA THR A 122 34.54 -26.15 -33.33
C THR A 122 35.83 -26.88 -33.69
N PRO A 123 35.84 -27.74 -34.72
CA PRO A 123 37.06 -28.38 -35.16
C PRO A 123 37.94 -27.47 -36.05
N TRP A 124 37.47 -26.27 -36.39
CA TRP A 124 38.08 -25.44 -37.42
C TRP A 124 39.48 -24.93 -37.09
N PRO A 125 39.81 -24.57 -35.84
CA PRO A 125 41.19 -24.25 -35.48
C PRO A 125 42.17 -25.41 -35.74
N LEU A 126 41.76 -26.64 -35.45
CA LEU A 126 42.56 -27.85 -35.71
C LEU A 126 42.69 -28.15 -37.20
N VAL A 127 41.64 -27.88 -37.97
CA VAL A 127 41.65 -28.01 -39.44
C VAL A 127 42.61 -26.98 -40.05
N GLN A 128 42.59 -25.74 -39.57
CA GLN A 128 43.48 -24.68 -40.03
C GLN A 128 44.95 -25.03 -39.73
N GLU A 129 45.27 -25.40 -38.50
CA GLU A 129 46.62 -25.82 -38.08
C GLU A 129 47.14 -26.97 -38.96
N ALA A 130 46.31 -27.99 -39.20
CA ALA A 130 46.65 -29.11 -40.06
C ALA A 130 46.89 -28.75 -41.54
N LEU A 131 46.24 -27.69 -42.05
CA LEU A 131 46.41 -27.22 -43.43
C LEU A 131 47.65 -26.35 -43.59
N GLU A 132 47.97 -25.55 -42.56
CA GLU A 132 49.18 -24.73 -42.49
C GLU A 132 50.44 -25.63 -42.42
N ASP A 133 50.43 -26.64 -41.54
CA ASP A 133 51.54 -27.60 -41.39
C ASP A 133 51.85 -28.39 -42.67
N ALA A 134 50.82 -28.66 -43.47
CA ALA A 134 50.94 -29.43 -44.70
C ALA A 134 51.29 -28.58 -45.94
N ASP A 135 51.49 -27.26 -45.78
CA ASP A 135 51.67 -26.31 -46.88
C ASP A 135 50.55 -26.43 -47.93
N ALA A 136 49.32 -26.63 -47.44
CA ALA A 136 48.12 -26.83 -48.23
C ALA A 136 47.22 -25.60 -48.30
N TYR A 137 47.69 -24.47 -47.77
CA TYR A 137 46.96 -23.23 -47.61
C TYR A 137 47.01 -22.37 -48.89
N THR A 138 46.33 -22.83 -49.96
CA THR A 138 46.17 -22.03 -51.18
C THR A 138 45.19 -20.87 -50.97
N ASP A 139 45.24 -19.84 -51.83
CA ASP A 139 44.32 -18.68 -51.74
C ASP A 139 42.84 -19.07 -51.67
N GLU A 140 42.44 -20.11 -52.40
CA GLU A 140 41.06 -20.61 -52.38
C GLU A 140 40.68 -21.31 -51.07
N ILE A 141 41.62 -22.06 -50.47
CA ILE A 141 41.43 -22.74 -49.18
C ILE A 141 41.44 -21.71 -48.05
N ALA A 142 42.34 -20.73 -48.12
CA ALA A 142 42.38 -19.60 -47.21
C ALA A 142 41.06 -18.82 -47.22
N CYS A 143 40.45 -18.62 -48.39
CA CYS A 143 39.14 -17.98 -48.51
C CYS A 143 38.05 -18.77 -47.78
N LEU A 144 37.99 -20.09 -47.96
CA LEU A 144 37.00 -20.95 -47.29
C LEU A 144 37.20 -21.01 -45.77
N ILE A 145 38.45 -21.13 -45.31
CA ILE A 145 38.77 -21.12 -43.88
C ILE A 145 38.44 -19.75 -43.26
N SER A 146 38.75 -18.65 -43.96
CA SER A 146 38.37 -17.31 -43.53
C SER A 146 36.85 -17.12 -43.46
N GLU A 147 36.09 -17.72 -44.38
CA GLU A 147 34.63 -17.68 -44.37
C GLU A 147 34.06 -18.42 -43.16
N VAL A 148 34.55 -19.63 -42.87
CA VAL A 148 34.22 -20.38 -41.65
C VAL A 148 34.56 -19.60 -40.40
N ASN A 149 35.78 -19.07 -40.31
CA ASN A 149 36.24 -18.31 -39.15
C ASN A 149 35.38 -17.04 -38.94
N SER A 150 34.95 -16.39 -40.02
CA SER A 150 34.01 -15.27 -39.96
C SER A 150 32.64 -15.69 -39.43
N VAL A 151 32.12 -16.82 -39.91
CA VAL A 151 30.82 -17.37 -39.48
C VAL A 151 30.88 -17.82 -38.01
N GLU A 152 31.99 -18.40 -37.57
CA GLU A 152 32.26 -18.77 -36.18
C GLU A 152 32.48 -17.56 -35.27
N ALA A 153 33.17 -16.52 -35.74
CA ALA A 153 33.32 -15.28 -35.01
C ALA A 153 31.98 -14.55 -34.85
N GLN A 154 31.13 -14.55 -35.88
CA GLN A 154 29.77 -14.01 -35.81
C GLN A 154 28.93 -14.78 -34.78
N TRP A 155 28.98 -16.11 -34.82
CA TRP A 155 28.28 -16.95 -33.83
C TRP A 155 28.81 -16.74 -32.41
N SER A 156 30.14 -16.69 -32.24
CA SER A 156 30.77 -16.47 -30.93
C SER A 156 30.45 -15.07 -30.39
N ALA A 157 30.42 -14.06 -31.25
CA ALA A 157 29.99 -12.71 -30.88
C ALA A 157 28.52 -12.68 -30.47
N LEU A 158 27.64 -13.37 -31.22
CA LEU A 158 26.23 -13.55 -30.85
C LEU A 158 26.10 -14.24 -29.49
N ARG A 159 26.85 -15.32 -29.25
CA ARG A 159 26.86 -16.03 -27.97
C ARG A 159 27.36 -15.17 -26.82
N LEU A 160 28.37 -14.32 -27.06
CA LEU A 160 28.93 -13.44 -26.04
C LEU A 160 28.01 -12.24 -25.74
N VAL A 161 27.30 -11.74 -26.76
CA VAL A 161 26.18 -10.81 -26.60
C VAL A 161 25.03 -11.48 -25.84
N GLU A 162 24.78 -12.76 -26.08
CA GLU A 162 23.73 -13.56 -25.42
C GLU A 162 24.07 -13.89 -23.96
N GLU A 163 25.32 -14.19 -23.62
CA GLU A 163 25.79 -14.35 -22.24
C GLU A 163 25.65 -13.04 -21.46
N ARG A 164 25.95 -11.90 -22.12
CA ARG A 164 25.67 -10.56 -21.58
C ARG A 164 24.17 -10.28 -21.46
N GLN A 165 23.38 -10.70 -22.44
CA GLN A 165 21.93 -10.49 -22.47
C GLN A 165 21.19 -11.38 -21.48
N THR A 166 21.60 -12.63 -21.24
CA THR A 166 20.98 -13.52 -20.24
C THR A 166 21.22 -13.01 -18.81
N MET A 167 22.38 -12.42 -18.53
CA MET A 167 22.60 -11.66 -17.28
C MET A 167 21.76 -10.37 -17.21
N HIS A 168 21.63 -9.65 -18.34
CA HIS A 168 20.72 -8.52 -18.43
C HIS A 168 19.25 -8.94 -18.32
N GLU A 169 18.86 -10.14 -18.75
CA GLU A 169 17.49 -10.68 -18.75
C GLU A 169 17.03 -11.01 -17.34
N VAL A 170 17.89 -11.56 -16.47
CA VAL A 170 17.55 -11.73 -15.04
C VAL A 170 17.33 -10.38 -14.37
N THR A 171 18.18 -9.39 -14.72
CA THR A 171 18.10 -8.02 -14.20
C THR A 171 16.87 -7.27 -14.71
N HIS A 172 16.56 -7.45 -16.00
CA HIS A 172 15.45 -6.82 -16.70
C HIS A 172 14.13 -7.50 -16.37
N ALA A 173 14.10 -8.81 -16.12
CA ALA A 173 12.94 -9.53 -15.59
C ALA A 173 12.63 -9.09 -14.16
N LEU A 174 13.63 -8.86 -13.31
CA LEU A 174 13.43 -8.26 -11.98
C LEU A 174 12.97 -6.79 -12.08
N ALA A 175 13.55 -6.00 -12.98
CA ALA A 175 13.12 -4.62 -13.24
C ALA A 175 11.71 -4.54 -13.85
N HIS A 176 11.30 -5.50 -14.69
CA HIS A 176 9.95 -5.59 -15.26
C HIS A 176 8.95 -6.19 -14.28
N LEU A 177 9.36 -7.11 -13.41
CA LEU A 177 8.55 -7.52 -12.26
C LEU A 177 8.27 -6.29 -11.38
N TRP A 178 9.24 -5.39 -11.21
CA TRP A 178 9.08 -4.10 -10.52
C TRP A 178 8.19 -3.13 -11.28
N GLY A 179 8.39 -2.97 -12.59
CA GLY A 179 7.56 -2.13 -13.44
C GLY A 179 6.11 -2.63 -13.51
N HIS A 180 5.87 -3.95 -13.51
CA HIS A 180 4.54 -4.53 -13.46
C HIS A 180 3.92 -4.49 -12.07
N VAL A 181 4.66 -4.67 -10.98
CA VAL A 181 4.16 -4.36 -9.63
C VAL A 181 3.74 -2.88 -9.57
N GLN A 182 4.56 -1.97 -10.08
CA GLN A 182 4.26 -0.53 -10.19
C GLN A 182 3.04 -0.23 -11.08
N HIS A 183 2.85 -0.95 -12.19
CA HIS A 183 1.72 -0.77 -13.11
C HIS A 183 0.43 -1.41 -12.57
N SER A 184 0.50 -2.59 -11.94
CA SER A 184 -0.63 -3.31 -11.33
C SER A 184 -1.11 -2.67 -10.02
N ILE A 185 -0.26 -1.88 -9.35
CA ILE A 185 -0.65 -0.94 -8.27
C ILE A 185 -1.58 0.18 -8.80
N SER A 186 -1.76 0.33 -10.11
CA SER A 186 -2.70 1.27 -10.73
C SER A 186 -4.18 0.84 -10.67
N VAL A 187 -4.48 -0.34 -10.10
CA VAL A 187 -5.84 -0.85 -9.84
C VAL A 187 -6.02 -0.98 -8.32
N PRO A 188 -7.15 -0.51 -7.76
CA PRO A 188 -7.14 0.58 -6.80
C PRO A 188 -6.34 0.27 -5.52
N LEU A 189 -5.07 0.67 -5.50
CA LEU A 189 -4.42 1.12 -4.27
C LEU A 189 -4.57 2.64 -4.18
N LEU A 190 -4.71 3.15 -2.95
CA LEU A 190 -5.03 4.56 -2.69
C LEU A 190 -4.03 5.50 -3.42
N PRO A 191 -4.50 6.56 -4.12
CA PRO A 191 -3.67 7.45 -4.96
C PRO A 191 -2.41 8.05 -4.30
N GLU A 192 -2.39 8.05 -2.97
CA GLU A 192 -1.36 8.62 -2.11
C GLU A 192 -0.12 7.73 -1.90
N TRP A 193 -0.16 6.44 -2.29
CA TRP A 193 1.01 5.54 -2.18
C TRP A 193 1.94 5.62 -3.40
N ARG A 194 1.42 6.13 -4.53
CA ARG A 194 2.11 6.20 -5.82
C ARG A 194 3.45 6.94 -5.78
N PRO A 195 3.58 8.11 -5.14
CA PRO A 195 4.84 8.86 -5.16
C PRO A 195 5.94 8.18 -4.35
N THR A 196 5.61 7.65 -3.17
CA THR A 196 6.57 7.05 -2.23
C THR A 196 7.08 5.70 -2.71
N LEU A 197 6.17 4.81 -3.14
CA LEU A 197 6.57 3.52 -3.73
C LEU A 197 7.28 3.72 -5.07
N GLY A 198 6.87 4.72 -5.85
CA GLY A 198 7.50 5.10 -7.10
C GLY A 198 8.96 5.52 -6.93
N SER A 199 9.27 6.42 -5.99
CA SER A 199 10.66 6.87 -5.79
C SER A 199 11.55 5.76 -5.23
N VAL A 200 11.07 4.95 -4.29
CA VAL A 200 11.86 3.86 -3.72
C VAL A 200 12.13 2.74 -4.74
N ALA A 201 11.15 2.42 -5.58
CA ALA A 201 11.34 1.47 -6.68
C ALA A 201 12.36 1.99 -7.70
N GLN A 202 12.29 3.28 -8.06
CA GLN A 202 13.23 3.95 -8.95
C GLN A 202 14.65 3.97 -8.37
N ASP A 203 14.83 4.41 -7.12
CA ASP A 203 16.13 4.49 -6.45
C ASP A 203 16.78 3.11 -6.27
N THR A 204 15.96 2.08 -6.00
CA THR A 204 16.46 0.70 -5.89
C THR A 204 16.88 0.18 -7.26
N TRP A 205 16.10 0.46 -8.32
CA TRP A 205 16.44 0.09 -9.69
C TRP A 205 17.76 0.73 -10.17
N GLU A 206 17.96 2.02 -9.92
CA GLU A 206 19.19 2.73 -10.30
C GLU A 206 20.43 2.18 -9.57
N GLN A 207 20.28 1.81 -8.29
CA GLN A 207 21.36 1.24 -7.49
C GLN A 207 21.69 -0.21 -7.86
N SER A 208 20.69 -1.06 -8.13
CA SER A 208 20.92 -2.42 -8.61
C SER A 208 21.66 -2.42 -9.95
N ASN A 209 21.28 -1.54 -10.88
CA ASN A 209 21.97 -1.38 -12.16
C ASN A 209 23.44 -0.94 -11.98
N MET A 210 23.71 -0.01 -11.08
CA MET A 210 25.07 0.46 -10.80
C MET A 210 25.97 -0.62 -10.20
N VAL A 211 25.46 -1.44 -9.30
CA VAL A 211 26.24 -2.52 -8.66
C VAL A 211 26.51 -3.67 -9.63
N LEU A 212 25.56 -3.94 -10.54
CA LEU A 212 25.74 -4.91 -11.62
C LEU A 212 26.79 -4.48 -12.64
N LEU A 213 26.79 -3.21 -13.03
CA LEU A 213 27.85 -2.61 -13.85
C LEU A 213 29.23 -2.72 -13.19
N GLN A 214 29.31 -2.52 -11.88
CA GLN A 214 30.57 -2.69 -11.13
C GLN A 214 31.02 -4.15 -11.03
N HIS A 215 30.06 -5.08 -10.90
CA HIS A 215 30.32 -6.51 -10.89
C HIS A 215 30.84 -7.00 -12.25
N GLU A 216 30.23 -6.56 -13.35
CA GLU A 216 30.63 -6.88 -14.72
C GLU A 216 32.08 -6.44 -15.03
N LEU A 217 32.52 -5.33 -14.43
CA LEU A 217 33.90 -4.83 -14.52
C LEU A 217 34.92 -5.61 -13.67
N MET A 218 34.47 -6.42 -12.70
CA MET A 218 35.33 -7.06 -11.68
C MET A 218 35.30 -8.60 -11.70
N ALA A 219 34.42 -9.23 -12.49
CA ALA A 219 34.08 -10.65 -12.40
C ALA A 219 35.00 -11.63 -13.19
N THR A 220 36.31 -11.40 -13.28
CA THR A 220 37.20 -12.40 -13.92
C THR A 220 37.48 -13.63 -13.03
N ASN A 221 37.18 -13.59 -11.72
CA ASN A 221 37.74 -14.57 -10.75
C ASN A 221 36.72 -15.32 -9.89
N GLY A 222 35.45 -15.44 -10.29
CA GLY A 222 34.45 -16.27 -9.57
C GLY A 222 33.99 -15.73 -8.19
N SER A 223 34.52 -14.60 -7.72
CA SER A 223 34.05 -13.86 -6.54
C SER A 223 32.73 -13.11 -6.79
N GLY A 224 32.32 -13.01 -8.05
CA GLY A 224 31.16 -12.29 -8.50
C GLY A 224 29.85 -12.77 -7.86
N ASP A 225 29.63 -14.08 -7.81
CA ASP A 225 28.40 -14.66 -7.25
C ASP A 225 28.14 -14.25 -5.80
N VAL A 226 29.19 -14.07 -4.98
CA VAL A 226 29.04 -13.65 -3.58
C VAL A 226 28.66 -12.16 -3.50
N ALA A 227 29.25 -11.32 -4.36
CA ALA A 227 28.96 -9.88 -4.42
C ALA A 227 27.56 -9.61 -4.99
N LEU A 228 27.18 -10.33 -6.05
CA LEU A 228 25.84 -10.30 -6.64
C LEU A 228 24.78 -10.74 -5.63
N ARG A 229 25.02 -11.83 -4.91
CA ARG A 229 24.09 -12.33 -3.87
C ARG A 229 23.95 -11.34 -2.72
N THR A 230 25.05 -10.72 -2.28
CA THR A 230 25.04 -9.69 -1.24
C THR A 230 24.21 -8.46 -1.65
N SER A 231 24.27 -8.09 -2.93
CA SER A 231 23.52 -6.95 -3.47
C SER A 231 22.04 -7.27 -3.66
N LEU A 232 21.71 -8.44 -4.21
CA LEU A 232 20.32 -8.92 -4.30
C LEU A 232 19.67 -9.04 -2.92
N TYR A 233 20.42 -9.46 -1.89
CA TYR A 233 19.94 -9.44 -0.51
C TYR A 233 19.68 -8.04 0.03
N HIS A 234 20.52 -7.07 -0.35
CA HIS A 234 20.32 -5.68 0.03
C HIS A 234 19.04 -5.11 -0.59
N ASP A 235 18.79 -5.43 -1.87
CA ASP A 235 17.63 -4.97 -2.62
C ASP A 235 16.32 -5.64 -2.16
N LEU A 236 16.34 -6.95 -1.91
CA LEU A 236 15.22 -7.68 -1.29
C LEU A 236 14.90 -7.14 0.11
N ARG A 237 15.92 -6.79 0.88
CA ARG A 237 15.72 -6.17 2.20
C ARG A 237 15.14 -4.77 2.07
N ARG A 238 15.62 -3.95 1.13
CA ARG A 238 15.06 -2.61 0.87
C ARG A 238 13.63 -2.68 0.39
N LEU A 239 13.29 -3.61 -0.50
CA LEU A 239 11.92 -3.84 -0.95
C LEU A 239 11.05 -4.33 0.20
N THR A 240 11.51 -5.31 0.97
CA THR A 240 10.75 -5.80 2.12
C THR A 240 10.53 -4.66 3.11
N VAL A 241 11.56 -3.84 3.38
CA VAL A 241 11.43 -2.63 4.20
C VAL A 241 10.53 -1.59 3.56
N ALA A 242 10.50 -1.41 2.23
CA ALA A 242 9.66 -0.43 1.55
C ALA A 242 8.20 -0.87 1.40
N ILE A 243 7.95 -2.17 1.21
CA ILE A 243 6.63 -2.77 1.22
C ILE A 243 6.12 -2.78 2.66
N THR A 244 6.93 -3.23 3.62
CA THR A 244 6.62 -3.15 5.05
C THR A 244 6.44 -1.70 5.47
N GLU A 245 7.29 -0.76 5.07
CA GLU A 245 7.13 0.69 5.31
C GLU A 245 5.97 1.28 4.51
N ALA A 246 5.53 0.78 3.36
CA ALA A 246 4.31 1.28 2.70
C ALA A 246 3.05 0.71 3.37
N LEU A 247 3.15 -0.51 3.88
CA LEU A 247 2.15 -1.16 4.72
C LEU A 247 2.13 -0.59 6.16
N GLU A 248 3.24 -0.04 6.65
CA GLU A 248 3.45 0.56 7.99
C GLU A 248 3.36 2.11 7.99
N THR A 249 3.79 2.77 6.91
CA THR A 249 3.34 4.10 6.43
C THR A 249 2.00 3.92 5.71
N ARG A 250 1.06 3.28 6.36
CA ARG A 250 0.43 3.99 7.47
C ARG A 250 -0.31 3.03 8.40
N PRO A 251 -0.73 3.58 9.54
CA PRO A 251 -2.16 3.82 9.54
C PRO A 251 -2.43 5.29 9.85
N LEU A 252 -3.16 5.93 8.92
CA LEU A 252 -4.35 6.68 9.28
C LEU A 252 -4.91 5.98 10.53
N ALA A 253 -5.18 6.63 11.66
CA ALA A 253 -5.49 5.89 12.89
C ALA A 253 -6.65 4.86 12.72
N LEU A 254 -7.43 5.00 11.64
CA LEU A 254 -8.46 4.10 11.13
C LEU A 254 -8.06 2.61 11.08
N PRO A 255 -7.11 2.08 10.27
CA PRO A 255 -6.79 0.64 10.31
C PRO A 255 -6.42 0.06 11.68
N THR A 256 -5.82 0.85 12.57
CA THR A 256 -5.51 0.43 13.94
C THR A 256 -6.78 0.40 14.80
N ILE A 257 -7.64 1.41 14.64
CA ILE A 257 -8.93 1.50 15.31
C ILE A 257 -9.89 0.41 14.82
N GLU A 258 -9.89 0.05 13.53
CA GLU A 258 -10.68 -1.07 12.98
C GLU A 258 -10.18 -2.42 13.49
N ARG A 259 -8.86 -2.62 13.64
CA ARG A 259 -8.32 -3.82 14.32
C ARG A 259 -8.77 -3.89 15.77
N PHE A 260 -8.75 -2.77 16.48
CA PHE A 260 -9.27 -2.68 17.84
C PHE A 260 -10.76 -3.00 17.93
N LYS A 261 -11.58 -2.49 17.00
CA LYS A 261 -13.00 -2.82 16.86
C LYS A 261 -13.20 -4.32 16.66
N GLY A 262 -12.51 -4.93 15.70
CA GLY A 262 -12.60 -6.37 15.45
C GLY A 262 -12.21 -7.20 16.68
N TRP A 263 -11.15 -6.81 17.38
CA TRP A 263 -10.75 -7.46 18.64
C TRP A 263 -11.83 -7.33 19.73
N CYS A 264 -12.41 -6.14 19.88
CA CYS A 264 -13.50 -5.89 20.82
C CYS A 264 -14.75 -6.74 20.52
N GLU A 265 -15.13 -6.85 19.24
CA GLU A 265 -16.33 -7.58 18.80
C GLU A 265 -16.16 -9.10 18.90
N MET A 266 -14.97 -9.61 18.60
CA MET A 266 -14.69 -11.06 18.55
C MET A 266 -14.29 -11.64 19.89
N TYR A 267 -13.36 -11.01 20.62
CA TYR A 267 -12.68 -11.65 21.75
C TYR A 267 -13.12 -11.08 23.10
N GLU A 268 -13.37 -9.77 23.16
CA GLU A 268 -13.61 -9.07 24.42
C GLU A 268 -15.07 -8.70 24.66
N ARG A 269 -15.95 -8.98 23.71
CA ARG A 269 -17.33 -8.50 23.72
C ARG A 269 -18.07 -8.81 25.02
N ALA A 270 -17.95 -10.03 25.54
CA ALA A 270 -18.60 -10.42 26.80
C ALA A 270 -18.02 -9.67 28.01
N GLU A 271 -16.70 -9.49 28.04
CA GLU A 271 -16.02 -8.79 29.12
C GLU A 271 -16.28 -7.28 29.10
N LEU A 272 -16.19 -6.66 27.92
CA LEU A 272 -16.53 -5.26 27.71
C LEU A 272 -18.01 -5.00 28.00
N LEU A 273 -18.93 -5.87 27.56
CA LEU A 273 -20.33 -5.77 27.96
C LEU A 273 -20.50 -5.78 29.49
N ARG A 274 -19.79 -6.65 30.20
CA ARG A 274 -19.84 -6.71 31.67
C ARG A 274 -19.29 -5.42 32.31
N LYS A 275 -18.19 -4.90 31.78
CA LYS A 275 -17.57 -3.64 32.22
C LYS A 275 -18.48 -2.45 31.94
N VAL A 276 -19.08 -2.39 30.75
CA VAL A 276 -19.75 -1.20 30.20
C VAL A 276 -21.23 -1.14 30.51
N ARG A 277 -21.95 -2.26 30.44
CA ARG A 277 -23.41 -2.27 30.58
C ARG A 277 -23.77 -1.82 32.00
N PRO A 278 -24.34 -0.63 32.18
CA PRO A 278 -24.84 -0.23 33.48
C PRO A 278 -26.08 -1.10 33.75
N GLY A 279 -26.27 -1.57 34.99
CA GLY A 279 -27.59 -2.10 35.35
C GLY A 279 -28.67 -1.04 35.06
N LYS A 280 -29.91 -1.43 34.78
CA LYS A 280 -31.01 -0.48 34.47
C LYS A 280 -31.15 0.64 35.52
N LYS A 281 -30.81 0.35 36.79
CA LYS A 281 -30.83 1.27 37.93
C LYS A 281 -29.47 1.93 38.27
N ALA A 282 -28.46 1.79 37.40
CA ALA A 282 -27.16 2.38 37.64
C ALA A 282 -27.25 3.91 37.64
N THR A 283 -26.69 4.54 38.66
CA THR A 283 -26.57 5.99 38.78
C THR A 283 -25.70 6.55 37.64
N GLU A 284 -25.89 7.82 37.28
CA GLU A 284 -25.07 8.49 36.26
C GLU A 284 -23.58 8.48 36.62
N ALA A 285 -23.24 8.55 37.91
CA ALA A 285 -21.88 8.39 38.40
C ALA A 285 -21.28 7.01 38.04
N THR A 286 -22.08 5.94 38.18
CA THR A 286 -21.66 4.58 37.79
C THR A 286 -21.46 4.48 36.28
N ARG A 287 -22.37 5.05 35.49
CA ARG A 287 -22.25 5.10 34.02
C ARG A 287 -20.99 5.85 33.60
N ARG A 288 -20.72 7.01 34.20
CA ARG A 288 -19.51 7.81 33.97
C ARG A 288 -18.24 7.02 34.30
N ARG A 289 -18.19 6.34 35.45
CA ARG A 289 -17.05 5.50 35.85
C ARG A 289 -16.79 4.38 34.83
N LYS A 290 -17.85 3.71 34.35
CA LYS A 290 -17.73 2.66 33.32
C LYS A 290 -17.24 3.21 31.97
N ARG A 291 -17.72 4.40 31.56
CA ARG A 291 -17.20 5.10 30.37
C ARG A 291 -15.72 5.43 30.50
N SER A 292 -15.28 5.93 31.66
CA SER A 292 -13.86 6.24 31.89
C SER A 292 -12.94 5.03 31.77
N VAL A 293 -13.41 3.82 32.16
CA VAL A 293 -12.64 2.59 31.97
C VAL A 293 -12.45 2.28 30.48
N MET A 294 -13.49 2.44 29.66
CA MET A 294 -13.38 2.25 28.21
C MET A 294 -12.44 3.24 27.56
N ILE A 295 -12.57 4.51 27.94
CA ILE A 295 -11.67 5.56 27.47
C ILE A 295 -10.23 5.16 27.80
N ALA A 296 -9.95 4.77 29.04
CA ALA A 296 -8.61 4.36 29.43
C ALA A 296 -8.07 3.16 28.62
N GLU A 297 -8.90 2.15 28.32
CA GLU A 297 -8.47 0.99 27.52
C GLU A 297 -8.16 1.36 26.07
N VAL A 298 -9.02 2.14 25.41
CA VAL A 298 -8.80 2.60 24.04
C VAL A 298 -7.55 3.48 23.96
N MET A 299 -7.42 4.43 24.89
CA MET A 299 -6.27 5.33 24.96
C MET A 299 -4.98 4.54 25.20
N ARG A 300 -5.00 3.55 26.10
CA ARG A 300 -3.87 2.65 26.33
C ARG A 300 -3.52 1.88 25.07
N TYR A 301 -4.50 1.29 24.39
CA TYR A 301 -4.28 0.55 23.15
C TYR A 301 -3.60 1.44 22.09
N LEU A 302 -4.16 2.62 21.81
CA LEU A 302 -3.62 3.56 20.82
C LEU A 302 -2.21 4.04 21.18
N TYR A 303 -1.95 4.30 22.47
CA TYR A 303 -0.62 4.65 22.95
C TYR A 303 0.41 3.52 22.71
N HIS A 304 0.04 2.25 22.96
CA HIS A 304 0.92 1.11 22.65
C HIS A 304 1.19 0.97 21.14
N GLN A 305 0.25 1.43 20.31
CA GLN A 305 0.40 1.50 18.85
C GLN A 305 1.13 2.78 18.38
N ARG A 306 1.79 3.50 19.31
CA ARG A 306 2.61 4.71 19.07
C ARG A 306 1.83 5.93 18.56
N PHE A 307 0.50 5.97 18.75
CA PHE A 307 -0.27 7.20 18.58
C PHE A 307 -0.15 8.09 19.82
N ALA A 308 -0.33 9.40 19.63
CA ALA A 308 -0.57 10.34 20.72
C ALA A 308 -2.09 10.67 20.79
N PRO A 309 -2.92 9.80 21.40
CA PRO A 309 -4.35 10.03 21.46
C PRO A 309 -4.68 11.09 22.52
N PHE A 310 -5.68 11.91 22.26
CA PHE A 310 -6.29 12.83 23.23
C PHE A 310 -7.80 12.83 23.05
N THR A 311 -8.50 13.17 24.13
CA THR A 311 -9.95 13.39 24.13
C THR A 311 -10.24 14.88 24.10
N LEU A 312 -11.47 15.29 23.75
CA LEU A 312 -11.85 16.70 23.84
C LEU A 312 -11.64 17.26 25.26
N ALA A 313 -11.97 16.47 26.29
CA ALA A 313 -11.81 16.87 27.68
C ALA A 313 -10.34 17.18 28.05
N MET A 314 -9.38 16.47 27.47
CA MET A 314 -7.95 16.73 27.68
C MET A 314 -7.50 18.05 27.06
N LEU A 315 -8.14 18.50 25.98
CA LEU A 315 -7.84 19.77 25.32
C LEU A 315 -8.49 20.97 26.00
N GLU A 316 -9.54 20.73 26.78
CA GLU A 316 -10.15 21.74 27.65
C GLU A 316 -9.34 21.95 28.94
N ASP A 317 -8.43 21.03 29.28
CA ASP A 317 -7.55 21.18 30.44
C ASP A 317 -6.44 22.21 30.15
N GLU A 318 -6.48 23.30 30.89
CA GLU A 318 -5.57 24.44 30.76
C GLU A 318 -4.11 24.06 31.05
N GLN A 319 -3.88 23.06 31.92
CA GLN A 319 -2.53 22.58 32.23
C GLN A 319 -1.88 21.86 31.05
N LEU A 320 -2.67 21.10 30.28
CA LEU A 320 -2.18 20.42 29.07
C LEU A 320 -1.84 21.41 27.96
N ARG A 321 -2.55 22.55 27.90
CA ARG A 321 -2.21 23.66 26.98
C ARG A 321 -0.88 24.30 27.34
N GLN A 322 -0.61 24.47 28.64
CA GLN A 322 0.62 25.10 29.14
C GLN A 322 1.85 24.21 28.98
N MET A 323 1.71 22.89 29.07
CA MET A 323 2.85 21.97 28.95
C MET A 323 3.45 21.91 27.54
N GLY A 324 2.75 22.42 26.52
CA GLY A 324 3.19 22.36 25.13
C GLY A 324 3.19 20.92 24.60
N PHE A 325 2.52 20.68 23.47
CA PHE A 325 2.65 19.37 22.84
C PHE A 325 4.09 19.22 22.31
N PRO A 326 4.79 18.12 22.62
CA PRO A 326 6.13 17.91 22.11
C PRO A 326 6.07 17.98 20.58
N GLN A 327 6.79 18.93 19.97
CA GLN A 327 6.82 19.12 18.51
C GLN A 327 7.30 17.87 17.75
N ARG A 328 7.83 16.87 18.47
CA ARG A 328 8.29 15.57 17.95
C ARG A 328 7.34 14.40 18.22
N ALA A 329 6.18 14.62 18.86
CA ALA A 329 5.23 13.55 19.11
C ALA A 329 4.65 13.02 17.79
N SER A 330 4.62 11.71 17.65
CA SER A 330 4.00 10.99 16.55
C SER A 330 2.52 11.35 16.44
N ARG A 331 2.17 12.07 15.36
CA ARG A 331 0.80 12.36 14.85
C ARG A 331 -0.31 12.39 15.90
N PRO A 332 -0.71 13.58 16.38
CA PRO A 332 -1.83 13.71 17.29
C PRO A 332 -3.13 13.16 16.67
N VAL A 333 -3.85 12.31 17.41
CA VAL A 333 -5.15 11.77 17.00
C VAL A 333 -6.21 12.13 18.04
N LEU A 334 -7.25 12.83 17.60
CA LEU A 334 -8.41 13.08 18.47
C LEU A 334 -9.27 11.82 18.48
N VAL A 335 -9.54 11.28 19.66
CA VAL A 335 -10.46 10.14 19.81
C VAL A 335 -11.50 10.50 20.85
N GLU A 336 -12.74 10.64 20.41
CA GLU A 336 -13.87 10.83 21.29
C GLU A 336 -14.67 9.53 21.40
N ILE A 337 -14.85 9.05 22.63
CA ILE A 337 -15.36 7.70 22.89
C ILE A 337 -16.70 7.80 23.61
N HIS A 338 -17.73 7.23 22.99
CA HIS A 338 -19.09 7.21 23.50
C HIS A 338 -19.57 5.79 23.73
N VAL A 339 -20.37 5.62 24.78
CA VAL A 339 -21.17 4.41 25.00
C VAL A 339 -22.60 4.79 24.68
N VAL A 340 -23.17 4.14 23.67
CA VAL A 340 -24.42 4.56 23.02
C VAL A 340 -25.51 3.52 23.24
N SER A 341 -26.60 3.95 23.85
CA SER A 341 -27.84 3.17 24.03
C SER A 341 -28.87 3.41 22.93
N ASP A 342 -28.81 4.53 22.23
CA ASP A 342 -29.84 4.97 21.28
C ASP A 342 -29.27 5.89 20.20
N ARG A 343 -30.06 6.07 19.14
CA ARG A 343 -29.69 6.86 17.96
C ARG A 343 -29.37 8.32 18.27
N ASP A 344 -30.22 8.93 19.09
CA ASP A 344 -30.17 10.37 19.34
C ASP A 344 -28.91 10.75 20.11
N THR A 345 -28.50 9.90 21.05
CA THR A 345 -27.25 10.07 21.79
C THR A 345 -26.04 10.02 20.85
N LEU A 346 -26.02 9.10 19.88
CA LEU A 346 -24.93 9.04 18.88
C LEU A 346 -24.91 10.29 18.00
N LEU A 347 -26.07 10.70 17.49
CA LEU A 347 -26.19 11.90 16.66
C LEU A 347 -25.75 13.16 17.41
N GLN A 348 -26.19 13.34 18.65
CA GLN A 348 -25.78 14.47 19.48
C GLN A 348 -24.27 14.46 19.73
N SER A 349 -23.70 13.29 19.99
CA SER A 349 -22.26 13.13 20.19
C SER A 349 -21.47 13.50 18.93
N TYR A 350 -21.93 13.04 17.77
CA TYR A 350 -21.35 13.37 16.48
C TYR A 350 -21.38 14.89 16.23
N VAL A 351 -22.53 15.52 16.41
CA VAL A 351 -22.69 16.96 16.15
C VAL A 351 -21.87 17.80 17.11
N GLY A 352 -21.84 17.42 18.40
CA GLY A 352 -21.00 18.08 19.39
C GLY A 352 -19.51 18.01 19.03
N LEU A 353 -19.04 16.86 18.54
CA LEU A 353 -17.66 16.70 18.09
C LEU A 353 -17.36 17.55 16.85
N VAL A 354 -18.26 17.59 15.86
CA VAL A 354 -18.13 18.43 14.66
C VAL A 354 -18.01 19.90 15.05
N GLN A 355 -18.84 20.36 15.98
CA GLN A 355 -18.82 21.74 16.46
C GLN A 355 -17.54 22.05 17.22
N ALA A 356 -17.12 21.17 18.13
CA ALA A 356 -15.86 21.33 18.83
C ALA A 356 -14.66 21.41 17.87
N LEU A 357 -14.65 20.58 16.81
CA LEU A 357 -13.63 20.61 15.76
C LEU A 357 -13.64 21.93 14.96
N ARG A 358 -14.82 22.53 14.74
CA ARG A 358 -14.95 23.81 14.03
C ARG A 358 -14.56 25.00 14.90
N SER A 359 -14.96 25.01 16.19
CA SER A 359 -14.84 26.17 17.07
C SER A 359 -13.56 26.21 17.90
N SER A 360 -12.88 25.07 18.09
CA SER A 360 -11.69 25.01 18.94
C SER A 360 -10.43 25.48 18.23
N GLU A 361 -9.95 26.67 18.61
CA GLU A 361 -8.66 27.21 18.19
C GLU A 361 -7.49 26.26 18.55
N SER A 362 -7.56 25.60 19.71
CA SER A 362 -6.55 24.64 20.13
C SER A 362 -6.44 23.43 19.19
N LEU A 363 -7.57 22.97 18.62
CA LEU A 363 -7.57 21.87 17.64
C LEU A 363 -6.94 22.31 16.31
N GLN A 364 -7.11 23.58 15.93
CA GLN A 364 -6.49 24.14 14.73
C GLN A 364 -4.97 24.21 14.85
N HIS A 365 -4.44 24.56 16.03
CA HIS A 365 -3.00 24.59 16.29
C HIS A 365 -2.33 23.21 16.30
N LEU A 366 -3.08 22.14 16.59
CA LEU A 366 -2.55 20.78 16.64
C LEU A 366 -2.30 20.15 15.27
N ALA A 367 -2.65 20.83 14.16
CA ALA A 367 -2.50 20.34 12.80
C ALA A 367 -3.08 18.92 12.60
N LEU A 368 -4.24 18.66 13.23
CA LEU A 368 -4.91 17.38 13.16
C LEU A 368 -5.28 17.04 11.72
N ARG A 369 -4.89 15.84 11.29
CA ARG A 369 -5.32 15.29 9.99
C ARG A 369 -6.50 14.35 10.14
N GLU A 370 -6.66 13.74 11.32
CA GLU A 370 -7.69 12.75 11.59
C GLU A 370 -8.28 12.93 12.98
N ALA A 371 -9.58 12.70 13.07
CA ALA A 371 -10.32 12.57 14.30
C ALA A 371 -11.21 11.32 14.23
N PHE A 372 -11.50 10.72 15.37
CA PHE A 372 -12.29 9.50 15.45
C PHE A 372 -13.39 9.67 16.48
N LEU A 373 -14.63 9.44 16.04
CA LEU A 373 -15.75 9.17 16.94
C LEU A 373 -15.88 7.66 17.10
N MET A 374 -15.51 7.14 18.26
CA MET A 374 -15.67 5.72 18.58
C MET A 374 -16.93 5.50 19.42
N ALA A 375 -17.88 4.73 18.91
CA ALA A 375 -19.16 4.47 19.56
C ALA A 375 -19.30 2.99 19.94
N PHE A 376 -19.38 2.68 21.24
CA PHE A 376 -19.69 1.35 21.73
C PHE A 376 -21.20 1.18 21.85
N LEU A 377 -21.79 0.39 20.96
CA LEU A 377 -23.22 0.17 20.89
C LEU A 377 -23.62 -0.92 21.88
N VAL A 378 -24.42 -0.57 22.89
CA VAL A 378 -24.79 -1.49 23.98
C VAL A 378 -26.23 -1.99 23.91
N GLU A 379 -27.06 -1.41 23.05
CA GLU A 379 -28.45 -1.83 22.82
C GLU A 379 -28.75 -2.03 21.32
N PRO A 380 -29.58 -3.02 20.94
CA PRO A 380 -29.85 -3.30 19.52
C PRO A 380 -30.45 -2.11 18.76
N ILE A 381 -31.21 -1.25 19.43
CA ILE A 381 -31.79 -0.02 18.85
C ILE A 381 -30.72 1.01 18.46
N ALA A 382 -29.48 0.85 18.95
CA ALA A 382 -28.34 1.69 18.62
C ALA A 382 -27.55 1.16 17.41
N ARG A 383 -28.02 0.12 16.72
CA ARG A 383 -27.35 -0.43 15.54
C ARG A 383 -27.51 0.49 14.33
N PHE A 384 -26.40 1.05 13.88
CA PHE A 384 -26.36 1.92 12.71
C PHE A 384 -25.35 1.48 11.67
N VAL A 385 -25.56 1.93 10.44
CA VAL A 385 -24.52 1.96 9.41
C VAL A 385 -23.56 3.09 9.74
N GLU A 386 -22.26 2.79 9.78
CA GLU A 386 -21.23 3.80 9.98
C GLU A 386 -21.30 4.84 8.85
N PRO A 387 -21.39 6.15 9.18
CA PRO A 387 -21.44 7.18 8.15
C PRO A 387 -20.09 7.28 7.44
N ALA A 388 -20.11 7.73 6.18
CA ALA A 388 -18.88 8.02 5.46
C ALA A 388 -18.07 9.11 6.19
N PRO A 389 -16.72 9.12 6.06
CA PRO A 389 -15.87 10.12 6.72
C PRO A 389 -16.27 11.56 6.36
N LEU A 390 -16.31 12.44 7.35
CA LEU A 390 -16.69 13.84 7.19
C LEU A 390 -15.45 14.73 7.22
N ARG A 391 -15.26 15.59 6.21
CA ARG A 391 -14.14 16.53 6.15
C ARG A 391 -14.50 17.84 6.86
N ILE A 392 -13.67 18.26 7.82
CA ILE A 392 -13.83 19.49 8.60
C ILE A 392 -12.51 20.27 8.52
N GLY A 393 -12.44 21.25 7.62
CA GLY A 393 -11.18 21.93 7.30
C GLY A 393 -10.14 20.94 6.75
N ASN A 394 -9.01 20.83 7.45
CA ASN A 394 -7.93 19.89 7.12
C ASN A 394 -8.03 18.54 7.85
N THR A 395 -9.02 18.37 8.72
CA THR A 395 -9.22 17.17 9.53
C THR A 395 -10.27 16.27 8.88
N LEU A 396 -9.99 14.97 8.77
CA LEU A 396 -10.95 13.95 8.38
C LEU A 396 -11.53 13.28 9.63
N LEU A 397 -12.83 13.42 9.87
CA LEU A 397 -13.55 12.79 10.97
C LEU A 397 -14.06 11.41 10.54
N HIS A 398 -13.54 10.37 11.16
CA HIS A 398 -13.97 9.00 11.00
C HIS A 398 -14.96 8.61 12.11
N SER A 399 -15.81 7.64 11.83
CA SER A 399 -16.72 7.05 12.81
C SER A 399 -16.56 5.56 12.84
N VAL A 400 -16.40 5.02 14.04
CA VAL A 400 -16.15 3.60 14.26
C VAL A 400 -17.11 3.12 15.34
N ALA A 401 -18.05 2.27 14.95
CA ALA A 401 -19.05 1.69 15.82
C ALA A 401 -18.64 0.27 16.20
N VAL A 402 -18.46 0.03 17.49
CA VAL A 402 -18.18 -1.28 18.07
C VAL A 402 -19.49 -1.88 18.55
N ASP A 403 -20.01 -2.90 17.86
CA ASP A 403 -21.29 -3.52 18.21
C ASP A 403 -21.12 -4.57 19.30
N LEU A 404 -21.46 -4.20 20.53
CA LEU A 404 -21.42 -5.13 21.66
C LEU A 404 -22.70 -5.98 21.77
N THR A 405 -23.74 -5.75 20.97
CA THR A 405 -25.07 -6.38 21.12
C THR A 405 -25.17 -7.70 20.35
N LYS A 406 -25.79 -8.76 20.91
CA LYS A 406 -25.84 -10.15 20.34
C LYS A 406 -26.20 -10.21 18.84
N SER A 407 -25.43 -10.96 18.03
CA SER A 407 -25.48 -10.95 16.55
C SER A 407 -26.83 -11.41 15.99
N SER A 408 -27.66 -10.46 15.62
CA SER A 408 -28.76 -10.69 14.70
C SER A 408 -28.68 -9.58 13.65
N ASP A 409 -28.16 -9.90 12.48
CA ASP A 409 -27.76 -8.92 11.45
C ASP A 409 -28.90 -8.04 10.91
N THR A 410 -30.15 -8.34 11.22
CA THR A 410 -31.30 -7.85 10.46
C THR A 410 -31.88 -6.49 10.87
N GLY A 411 -31.10 -5.59 11.48
CA GLY A 411 -31.67 -4.37 12.07
C GLY A 411 -30.86 -3.07 12.03
N ARG A 412 -29.74 -2.98 11.31
CA ARG A 412 -28.98 -1.72 11.25
C ARG A 412 -29.77 -0.66 10.48
N GLN A 413 -30.05 0.47 11.13
CA GLN A 413 -30.63 1.62 10.43
C GLN A 413 -29.51 2.48 9.81
N PRO A 414 -29.68 3.00 8.59
CA PRO A 414 -28.69 3.88 8.01
C PRO A 414 -28.63 5.20 8.79
N LEU A 415 -27.44 5.59 9.24
CA LEU A 415 -27.15 6.95 9.67
C LEU A 415 -26.54 7.68 8.46
N SER A 416 -27.39 8.22 7.58
CA SER A 416 -26.89 8.87 6.37
C SER A 416 -26.08 10.12 6.70
N VAL A 417 -25.10 10.42 5.85
CA VAL A 417 -24.34 11.68 5.92
C VAL A 417 -25.28 12.87 5.87
N ASP A 418 -26.37 12.81 5.09
CA ASP A 418 -27.39 13.85 5.02
C ASP A 418 -28.10 14.07 6.37
N THR A 419 -28.40 13.00 7.11
CA THR A 419 -29.01 13.11 8.44
C THR A 419 -28.09 13.87 9.40
N ILE A 420 -26.79 13.55 9.35
CA ILE A 420 -25.77 14.22 10.16
C ILE A 420 -25.61 15.68 9.73
N ALA A 421 -25.48 15.93 8.42
CA ALA A 421 -25.33 17.27 7.87
C ALA A 421 -26.53 18.16 8.21
N ASN A 422 -27.76 17.66 8.06
CA ASN A 422 -28.97 18.37 8.46
C ASN A 422 -28.97 18.68 9.95
N ARG A 423 -28.58 17.71 10.80
CA ARG A 423 -28.52 17.92 12.24
C ARG A 423 -27.47 18.95 12.63
N VAL A 424 -26.30 18.94 12.00
CA VAL A 424 -25.25 19.95 12.17
C VAL A 424 -25.77 21.32 11.76
N ALA A 425 -26.42 21.44 10.61
CA ALA A 425 -26.99 22.69 10.12
C ALA A 425 -28.08 23.25 11.06
N GLU A 426 -28.96 22.40 11.57
CA GLU A 426 -29.97 22.80 12.56
C GLU A 426 -29.35 23.34 13.86
N GLU A 427 -28.23 22.76 14.31
CA GLU A 427 -27.53 23.28 15.49
C GLU A 427 -26.74 24.56 15.17
N ASP A 428 -26.12 24.66 13.99
CA ASP A 428 -25.47 25.90 13.54
C ASP A 428 -26.50 27.06 13.51
N GLN A 429 -27.73 26.77 13.07
CA GLN A 429 -28.85 27.72 13.12
C GLN A 429 -29.24 28.08 14.56
N LEU A 430 -29.28 27.11 15.47
CA LEU A 430 -29.51 27.38 16.89
C LEU A 430 -28.44 28.33 17.44
N PHE A 431 -27.15 28.08 17.21
CA PHE A 431 -26.10 28.94 17.71
C PHE A 431 -26.14 30.34 17.08
N ASN A 432 -26.41 30.42 15.78
CA ASN A 432 -26.62 31.71 15.12
C ASN A 432 -27.77 32.50 15.76
N PHE A 433 -28.92 31.84 16.00
CA PHE A 433 -30.04 32.46 16.70
C PHE A 433 -29.64 32.92 18.11
N LEU A 434 -28.98 32.08 18.90
CA LEU A 434 -28.55 32.45 20.26
C LEU A 434 -27.59 33.64 20.27
N ASN A 435 -26.76 33.78 19.24
CA ASN A 435 -25.77 34.85 19.12
C ASN A 435 -26.36 36.18 18.59
N THR A 436 -27.46 36.12 17.85
CA THR A 436 -28.00 37.30 17.11
C THR A 436 -29.39 37.74 17.57
N ALA A 437 -30.17 36.88 18.23
CA ALA A 437 -31.53 37.19 18.66
C ALA A 437 -31.57 38.40 19.61
N SER A 438 -32.67 39.16 19.55
CA SER A 438 -32.96 40.19 20.54
C SER A 438 -33.33 39.58 21.91
N GLU A 439 -33.32 40.39 22.98
CA GLU A 439 -33.81 39.94 24.30
C GLU A 439 -35.28 39.51 24.21
N ASP A 440 -36.11 40.27 23.50
CA ASP A 440 -37.53 39.98 23.30
C ASP A 440 -37.74 38.66 22.54
N ASP A 441 -36.92 38.38 21.52
CA ASP A 441 -36.99 37.12 20.77
C ASP A 441 -36.65 35.90 21.60
N LEU A 442 -35.72 36.05 22.56
CA LEU A 442 -35.34 35.01 23.50
C LEU A 442 -36.40 34.85 24.59
N ASP A 443 -36.98 35.93 25.10
CA ASP A 443 -38.03 35.89 26.12
C ASP A 443 -39.32 35.26 25.59
N ALA A 444 -39.60 35.45 24.30
CA ALA A 444 -40.71 34.81 23.60
C ALA A 444 -40.58 33.27 23.51
N VAL A 445 -39.42 32.68 23.85
CA VAL A 445 -39.23 31.23 23.86
C VAL A 445 -39.84 30.63 25.14
N PRO A 446 -40.82 29.72 25.02
CA PRO A 446 -41.48 29.14 26.19
C PRO A 446 -40.50 28.50 27.17
N GLY A 447 -40.47 29.01 28.40
CA GLY A 447 -39.67 28.46 29.52
C GLY A 447 -38.24 29.00 29.68
N ILE A 448 -37.81 29.98 28.88
CA ILE A 448 -36.54 30.70 29.09
C ILE A 448 -36.66 31.66 30.28
N GLY A 449 -37.59 32.61 30.21
CA GLY A 449 -37.76 33.67 31.20
C GLY A 449 -36.58 34.65 31.28
N PRO A 450 -36.77 35.83 31.89
CA PRO A 450 -35.83 36.96 31.77
C PRO A 450 -34.44 36.65 32.33
N THR A 451 -34.34 35.84 33.38
CA THR A 451 -33.05 35.44 33.96
C THR A 451 -32.19 34.65 32.96
N LYS A 452 -32.79 33.74 32.18
CA LYS A 452 -32.03 32.98 31.18
C LYS A 452 -31.77 33.80 29.92
N VAL A 453 -32.67 34.73 29.55
CA VAL A 453 -32.39 35.70 28.49
C VAL A 453 -31.11 36.46 28.80
N GLN A 454 -31.02 37.04 29.99
CA GLN A 454 -29.83 37.76 30.43
C GLN A 454 -28.58 36.87 30.44
N GLN A 455 -28.71 35.60 30.87
CA GLN A 455 -27.59 34.64 30.81
C GLN A 455 -27.15 34.33 29.37
N ILE A 456 -28.10 34.19 28.44
CA ILE A 456 -27.80 33.95 27.02
C ILE A 456 -27.09 35.16 26.44
N VAL A 457 -27.61 36.36 26.63
CA VAL A 457 -27.01 37.60 26.11
C VAL A 457 -25.62 37.82 26.68
N ALA A 458 -25.45 37.63 28.00
CA ALA A 458 -24.17 37.78 28.68
C ALA A 458 -23.12 36.74 28.28
N GLY A 459 -23.54 35.54 27.85
CA GLY A 459 -22.64 34.44 27.49
C GLY A 459 -22.30 34.35 25.99
N ARG A 460 -22.76 35.29 25.16
CA ARG A 460 -22.39 35.34 23.73
C ARG A 460 -20.89 35.60 23.54
N PRO A 461 -20.24 35.04 22.49
CA PRO A 461 -20.80 34.14 21.48
C PRO A 461 -20.72 32.65 21.87
N TYR A 462 -21.67 31.87 21.36
CA TYR A 462 -21.74 30.41 21.47
C TYR A 462 -21.31 29.75 20.17
N GLY A 463 -20.36 28.80 20.23
CA GLY A 463 -19.94 28.00 19.07
C GLY A 463 -20.31 26.52 19.19
N SER A 464 -20.73 26.08 20.38
CA SER A 464 -21.02 24.68 20.68
C SER A 464 -21.94 24.50 21.88
N ALA A 465 -22.47 23.29 22.06
CA ALA A 465 -23.25 22.94 23.24
C ALA A 465 -22.43 23.04 24.56
N ASN A 466 -21.11 22.90 24.50
CA ASN A 466 -20.25 23.07 25.68
C ASN A 466 -20.24 24.51 26.20
N ASP A 467 -20.34 25.50 25.30
CA ASP A 467 -20.40 26.91 25.67
C ASP A 467 -21.71 27.25 26.41
N LEU A 468 -22.81 26.62 26.00
CA LEU A 468 -24.09 26.70 26.71
C LEU A 468 -23.97 26.12 28.12
N LYS A 469 -23.33 24.95 28.25
CA LYS A 469 -23.10 24.31 29.55
C LYS A 469 -22.25 25.17 30.48
N ARG A 470 -21.20 25.83 29.97
CA ARG A 470 -20.37 26.76 30.74
C ARG A 470 -21.17 27.97 31.23
N SER A 471 -22.11 28.43 30.42
CA SER A 471 -23.08 29.48 30.77
C SER A 471 -24.25 28.98 31.64
N LYS A 472 -24.21 27.72 32.10
CA LYS A 472 -25.27 27.07 32.90
C LYS A 472 -26.63 27.00 32.17
N LEU A 473 -26.61 27.04 30.85
CA LEU A 473 -27.78 26.87 30.00
C LEU A 473 -28.03 25.38 29.72
N PRO A 474 -29.30 24.98 29.46
CA PRO A 474 -29.61 23.60 29.13
C PRO A 474 -28.96 23.20 27.79
N THR A 475 -28.40 22.00 27.74
CA THR A 475 -27.88 21.38 26.51
C THR A 475 -28.81 20.28 25.97
N SER A 476 -29.93 20.02 26.65
CA SER A 476 -30.94 19.03 26.27
C SER A 476 -32.28 19.31 26.96
N GLY A 477 -33.32 18.56 26.61
CA GLY A 477 -34.66 18.67 27.19
C GLY A 477 -35.58 19.68 26.49
N VAL A 478 -36.77 19.89 27.06
CA VAL A 478 -37.87 20.67 26.44
C VAL A 478 -37.44 22.10 26.13
N LEU A 479 -36.68 22.72 27.03
CA LEU A 479 -36.23 24.09 26.84
C LEU A 479 -35.21 24.23 25.69
N TYR A 480 -34.27 23.28 25.58
CA TYR A 480 -33.32 23.23 24.47
C TYR A 480 -34.06 23.02 23.14
N GLN A 481 -35.06 22.13 23.13
CA GLN A 481 -35.89 21.90 21.96
C GLN A 481 -36.71 23.14 21.59
N ALA A 482 -37.26 23.87 22.56
CA ALA A 482 -38.00 25.10 22.31
C ALA A 482 -37.13 26.18 21.66
N LEU A 483 -35.91 26.35 22.15
CA LEU A 483 -34.87 27.20 21.57
C LEU A 483 -34.55 26.80 20.13
N ARG A 484 -34.24 25.51 19.92
CA ARG A 484 -33.95 24.98 18.59
C ARG A 484 -35.12 25.20 17.64
N SER A 485 -36.34 24.85 18.03
CA SER A 485 -37.54 25.05 17.23
C SER A 485 -37.82 26.53 16.95
N ARG A 486 -37.49 27.45 17.86
CA ARG A 486 -37.57 28.89 17.58
C ARG A 486 -36.54 29.30 16.53
N ALA A 487 -35.29 28.87 16.66
CA ALA A 487 -34.23 29.14 15.70
C ALA A 487 -34.58 28.67 14.28
N LEU A 488 -35.08 27.44 14.14
CA LEU A 488 -35.51 26.88 12.86
C LEU A 488 -36.71 27.63 12.25
N ARG A 489 -37.62 28.16 13.08
CA ARG A 489 -38.82 28.90 12.64
C ARG A 489 -38.55 30.36 12.29
N GLY A 490 -37.63 31.02 13.00
CA GLY A 490 -37.31 32.44 12.79
C GLY A 490 -36.87 32.75 11.36
N MET A 491 -36.16 31.83 10.70
CA MET A 491 -35.80 31.99 9.30
C MET A 491 -36.98 31.80 8.33
N GLN A 492 -37.96 30.96 8.62
CA GLN A 492 -39.14 30.79 7.74
C GLN A 492 -40.03 32.04 7.72
N THR A 493 -40.01 32.82 8.80
CA THR A 493 -40.72 34.10 8.89
C THR A 493 -39.93 35.21 8.18
N LEU A 494 -38.61 35.27 8.38
CA LEU A 494 -37.72 36.21 7.68
C LEU A 494 -37.67 35.98 6.16
N MET A 495 -37.66 34.72 5.69
CA MET A 495 -37.70 34.42 4.24
C MET A 495 -39.04 34.77 3.61
N LYS A 496 -40.16 34.54 4.31
CA LYS A 496 -41.48 34.98 3.85
C LYS A 496 -41.61 36.50 3.79
N GLU A 497 -41.06 37.22 4.77
CA GLU A 497 -41.09 38.69 4.78
C GLU A 497 -40.19 39.29 3.68
N ALA A 498 -39.03 38.68 3.42
CA ALA A 498 -38.15 39.08 2.31
C ALA A 498 -38.79 38.84 0.92
N ASP A 499 -39.43 37.70 0.70
CA ASP A 499 -40.19 37.43 -0.54
C ASP A 499 -41.40 38.36 -0.68
N THR A 500 -42.06 38.72 0.42
CA THR A 500 -43.22 39.63 0.39
C THR A 500 -42.81 41.09 0.14
N GLN A 501 -41.58 41.48 0.52
CA GLN A 501 -41.02 42.80 0.20
C GLN A 501 -40.51 42.88 -1.25
N SER A 502 -39.94 41.80 -1.81
CA SER A 502 -39.49 41.75 -3.21
C SER A 502 -40.63 41.78 -4.24
N VAL A 503 -41.87 41.44 -3.85
CA VAL A 503 -43.06 41.53 -4.72
C VAL A 503 -43.71 42.92 -4.68
N LYS A 504 -43.29 43.80 -3.75
CA LYS A 504 -43.81 45.17 -3.60
C LYS A 504 -42.90 46.26 -4.19
N THR A 505 -41.78 45.88 -4.78
CA THR A 505 -40.92 46.70 -5.65
C THR A 505 -41.01 46.16 -7.06
#